data_AF-D8Q2H6-F1
#
_entry.id   AF-D8Q2H6-F1
#
_cell.length_a   1.000
_cell.length_b   1.000
_cell.length_c   1.000
_cell.angle_alpha   90.00
_cell.angle_beta   90.00
_cell.angle_gamma   90.00
#
_symmetry.space_group_name_H-M   'P 1'
#
loop_
_entity.id
_entity.type
_entity.pdbx_description
1 polymer ?
#
loop_
_entity_poly.entity_id
_entity_poly.type
_entity_poly.pdbx_seq_one_letter_code
_entity_poly.pdbx_strand_id
1 'polypeptide(L)'
;VLVTGANGFVAMWTVRTLLERGYSVRATVRSAQKGKHLEKYFEKYGDKFGLAIVADITQETAFDEAVVGVDAIFHMASPVIFGVVDPQDLIRPALQGTLGVLNSALKYGKSIKRIVITSSVAAIVEERDAPAVFDESHWNEQAPREVEEKGIAANPTSKYRASKVLAERAAWDFVKEHAKEISWDLAVINPPLIFGPAIHEVSKPEELNWSALEWYKTVASLDMGSKPKEVILSRRACWVDVRDVAEGHVRALETEAAGGKRFIISAGSLCVQEFINVANALNKTGRKLPVGYPDLPTEDPPFLLYDASRSKDILGMTYLAMEETTRDTLADYDARGWA
;
A
#
# COMPACT_ATOMS: atom_id res chain seq x y z
N VAL A 1 2.34 8.66 17.26
CA VAL A 1 2.09 8.57 15.79
C VAL A 1 0.63 8.20 15.56
N LEU A 2 -0.09 8.97 14.76
CA LEU A 2 -1.43 8.63 14.27
C LEU A 2 -1.31 7.74 13.03
N VAL A 3 -2.00 6.60 12.98
CA VAL A 3 -2.07 5.74 11.79
C VAL A 3 -3.53 5.64 11.36
N THR A 4 -3.88 6.15 10.18
CA THR A 4 -5.26 6.12 9.69
C THR A 4 -5.58 4.79 8.99
N GLY A 5 -6.79 4.26 9.20
CA GLY A 5 -7.19 2.99 8.58
C GLY A 5 -6.34 1.82 9.06
N ALA A 6 -6.01 1.82 10.35
CA ALA A 6 -4.99 0.97 10.98
C ALA A 6 -5.27 -0.54 10.85
N ASN A 7 -6.52 -0.92 10.57
CA ASN A 7 -6.95 -2.30 10.36
C ASN A 7 -6.74 -2.82 8.92
N GLY A 8 -6.11 -2.03 8.05
CA GLY A 8 -5.74 -2.46 6.69
C GLY A 8 -4.49 -3.34 6.65
N PHE A 9 -4.31 -4.07 5.53
CA PHE A 9 -3.21 -5.01 5.31
C PHE A 9 -1.82 -4.41 5.60
N VAL A 10 -1.49 -3.29 4.97
CA VAL A 10 -0.21 -2.59 5.18
C VAL A 10 -0.20 -1.90 6.55
N ALA A 11 -1.30 -1.24 6.91
CA ALA A 11 -1.37 -0.40 8.10
C ALA A 11 -1.14 -1.19 9.39
N MET A 12 -1.61 -2.43 9.47
CA MET A 12 -1.38 -3.25 10.66
C MET A 12 0.10 -3.63 10.82
N TRP A 13 0.81 -3.91 9.73
CA TRP A 13 2.27 -4.09 9.76
C TRP A 13 2.99 -2.79 10.16
N THR A 14 2.51 -1.64 9.70
CA THR A 14 3.05 -0.34 10.09
C THR A 14 2.85 -0.05 11.58
N VAL A 15 1.66 -0.32 12.13
CA VAL A 15 1.38 -0.21 13.58
C VAL A 15 2.33 -1.11 14.37
N ARG A 16 2.49 -2.37 13.94
CA ARG A 16 3.42 -3.30 14.57
C ARG A 16 4.85 -2.75 14.58
N THR A 17 5.34 -2.30 13.43
CA THR A 17 6.70 -1.79 13.26
C THR A 17 6.95 -0.56 14.14
N LEU A 18 6.00 0.38 14.21
CA LEU A 18 6.07 1.53 15.09
C LEU A 18 6.14 1.14 16.58
N LEU A 19 5.28 0.21 17.03
CA LEU A 19 5.25 -0.25 18.41
C LEU A 19 6.54 -1.01 18.80
N GLU A 20 7.08 -1.83 17.89
CA GLU A 20 8.35 -2.54 18.06
C GLU A 20 9.54 -1.57 18.19
N ARG A 21 9.48 -0.41 17.52
CA ARG A 21 10.45 0.69 17.68
C ARG A 21 10.19 1.60 18.87
N GLY A 22 9.18 1.29 19.68
CA GLY A 22 8.90 1.98 20.92
C GLY A 22 8.05 3.23 20.80
N TYR A 23 7.53 3.57 19.61
CA TYR A 23 6.56 4.65 19.44
C TYR A 23 5.23 4.32 20.11
N SER A 24 4.54 5.36 20.60
CA SER A 24 3.11 5.26 20.90
C SER A 24 2.28 5.48 19.64
N VAL A 25 1.29 4.62 19.42
CA VAL A 25 0.44 4.60 18.23
C VAL A 25 -1.01 4.88 18.60
N ARG A 26 -1.59 5.89 17.96
CA ARG A 26 -3.03 6.11 17.88
C ARG A 26 -3.52 5.56 16.54
N ALA A 27 -4.34 4.53 16.57
CA ALA A 27 -4.81 3.79 15.41
C ALA A 27 -6.27 4.14 15.10
N THR A 28 -6.56 4.67 13.91
CA THR A 28 -7.96 4.95 13.52
C THR A 28 -8.63 3.77 12.84
N VAL A 29 -9.88 3.51 13.23
CA VAL A 29 -10.77 2.50 12.63
C VAL A 29 -12.18 3.05 12.44
N ARG A 30 -12.97 2.43 11.56
CA ARG A 30 -14.34 2.88 11.25
C ARG A 30 -15.36 2.65 12.37
N SER A 31 -15.08 1.71 13.26
CA SER A 31 -15.95 1.40 14.40
C SER A 31 -15.18 0.62 15.45
N ALA A 32 -15.68 0.62 16.69
CA ALA A 32 -15.10 -0.16 17.78
C ALA A 32 -14.99 -1.65 17.41
N GLN A 33 -15.99 -2.20 16.72
CA GLN A 33 -15.97 -3.59 16.25
C GLN A 33 -14.79 -3.86 15.29
N LYS A 34 -14.45 -2.92 14.40
CA LYS A 34 -13.29 -3.03 13.51
C LYS A 34 -11.95 -2.80 14.20
N GLY A 35 -11.96 -2.37 15.46
CA GLY A 35 -10.78 -2.20 16.30
C GLY A 35 -10.42 -3.42 17.15
N LYS A 36 -11.37 -4.31 17.44
CA LYS A 36 -11.19 -5.44 18.37
C LYS A 36 -9.99 -6.32 18.06
N HIS A 37 -9.77 -6.64 16.77
CA HIS A 37 -8.62 -7.43 16.36
C HIS A 37 -7.29 -6.74 16.67
N LEU A 38 -7.22 -5.41 16.48
CA LEU A 38 -6.00 -4.64 16.76
C LEU A 38 -5.73 -4.57 18.26
N GLU A 39 -6.77 -4.30 19.07
CA GLU A 39 -6.64 -4.27 20.53
C GLU A 39 -6.07 -5.59 21.05
N LYS A 40 -6.62 -6.72 20.58
CA LYS A 40 -6.13 -8.05 20.95
C LYS A 40 -4.71 -8.29 20.44
N TYR A 41 -4.42 -7.97 19.18
CA TYR A 41 -3.12 -8.25 18.58
C TYR A 41 -2.00 -7.41 19.22
N PHE A 42 -2.31 -6.18 19.65
CA PHE A 42 -1.35 -5.23 20.23
C PHE A 42 -1.46 -5.09 21.75
N GLU A 43 -2.21 -5.97 22.43
CA GLU A 43 -2.45 -5.90 23.88
C GLU A 43 -1.16 -5.83 24.71
N LYS A 44 -0.11 -6.53 24.26
CA LYS A 44 1.20 -6.58 24.93
C LYS A 44 1.92 -5.23 25.00
N TYR A 45 1.50 -4.24 24.21
CA TYR A 45 2.10 -2.91 24.19
C TYR A 45 1.45 -1.94 25.19
N GLY A 46 0.37 -2.33 25.86
CA GLY A 46 -0.30 -1.53 26.89
C GLY A 46 -0.63 -0.11 26.41
N ASP A 47 -0.28 0.88 27.22
CA ASP A 47 -0.58 2.30 26.98
C ASP A 47 0.10 2.89 25.73
N LYS A 48 1.01 2.16 25.08
CA LYS A 48 1.58 2.59 23.80
C LYS A 48 0.61 2.42 22.64
N PHE A 49 -0.44 1.62 22.76
CA PHE A 49 -1.43 1.43 21.71
C PHE A 49 -2.78 2.00 22.14
N GLY A 50 -3.39 2.83 21.29
CA GLY A 50 -4.73 3.35 21.51
C GLY A 50 -5.55 3.43 20.23
N LEU A 51 -6.85 3.17 20.32
CA LEU A 51 -7.79 3.33 19.21
C LEU A 51 -8.42 4.72 19.18
N ALA A 52 -8.73 5.19 17.98
CA ALA A 52 -9.62 6.32 17.74
C ALA A 52 -10.65 5.93 16.66
N ILE A 53 -11.88 6.40 16.81
CA ILE A 53 -12.94 6.08 15.85
C ILE A 53 -13.05 7.21 14.83
N VAL A 54 -12.82 6.87 13.56
CA VAL A 54 -13.07 7.74 12.41
C VAL A 54 -14.01 6.98 11.47
N ALA A 55 -15.31 7.18 11.67
CA ALA A 55 -16.34 6.40 10.99
C ALA A 55 -16.36 6.60 9.48
N ASP A 56 -16.21 7.87 9.05
CA ASP A 56 -16.25 8.27 7.67
C ASP A 56 -15.16 9.32 7.40
N ILE A 57 -14.18 8.94 6.58
CA ILE A 57 -13.02 9.79 6.24
C ILE A 57 -13.40 10.93 5.29
N THR A 58 -14.61 10.93 4.73
CA THR A 58 -15.08 11.96 3.81
C THR A 58 -15.66 13.19 4.51
N GLN A 59 -15.92 13.08 5.83
CA GLN A 59 -16.37 14.20 6.64
C GLN A 59 -15.23 15.20 6.86
N GLU A 60 -15.52 16.49 6.75
CA GLU A 60 -14.49 17.54 6.86
C GLU A 60 -13.76 17.50 8.22
N THR A 61 -14.50 17.16 9.28
CA THR A 61 -13.99 17.10 10.66
C THR A 61 -13.56 15.70 11.09
N ALA A 62 -13.49 14.74 10.16
CA ALA A 62 -13.27 13.32 10.44
C ALA A 62 -12.04 13.04 11.33
N PHE A 63 -11.00 13.87 11.21
CA PHE A 63 -9.72 13.66 11.89
C PHE A 63 -9.41 14.69 12.97
N ASP A 64 -10.28 15.67 13.23
CA ASP A 64 -9.99 16.82 14.09
C ASP A 64 -9.53 16.42 15.48
N GLU A 65 -10.23 15.48 16.13
CA GLU A 65 -9.82 14.96 17.44
C GLU A 65 -8.60 14.04 17.33
N ALA A 66 -8.53 13.23 16.27
CA ALA A 66 -7.51 12.19 16.12
C ALA A 66 -6.09 12.77 15.98
N VAL A 67 -5.95 13.96 15.40
CA VAL A 67 -4.66 14.63 15.19
C VAL A 67 -4.15 15.42 16.41
N VAL A 68 -4.97 15.62 17.45
CA VAL A 68 -4.55 16.41 18.62
C VAL A 68 -3.47 15.67 19.41
N GLY A 69 -2.34 16.35 19.64
CA GLY A 69 -1.25 15.84 20.49
C GLY A 69 -0.42 14.71 19.88
N VAL A 70 -0.46 14.51 18.55
CA VAL A 70 0.41 13.54 17.87
C VAL A 70 1.61 14.24 17.22
N ASP A 71 2.77 13.59 17.23
CA ASP A 71 4.00 14.11 16.60
C ASP A 71 4.10 13.82 15.09
N ALA A 72 3.33 12.86 14.59
CA ALA A 72 3.36 12.43 13.20
C ALA A 72 2.06 11.73 12.80
N ILE A 73 1.76 11.76 11.51
CA ILE A 73 0.58 11.10 10.91
C ILE A 73 1.03 10.21 9.76
N PHE A 74 0.61 8.95 9.78
CA PHE A 74 0.64 8.05 8.64
C PHE A 74 -0.78 7.94 8.07
N HIS A 75 -1.01 8.60 6.95
CA HIS A 75 -2.29 8.54 6.26
C HIS A 75 -2.31 7.36 5.29
N MET A 76 -2.90 6.25 5.73
CA MET A 76 -2.99 4.99 4.99
C MET A 76 -4.44 4.62 4.62
N ALA A 77 -5.42 5.36 5.14
CA ALA A 77 -6.84 5.17 4.86
C ALA A 77 -7.19 5.67 3.45
N SER A 78 -7.26 4.75 2.48
CA SER A 78 -7.75 5.04 1.14
C SER A 78 -8.58 3.87 0.62
N PRO A 79 -9.72 4.10 -0.06
CA PRO A 79 -10.46 3.01 -0.68
C PRO A 79 -9.62 2.29 -1.74
N VAL A 80 -9.61 0.97 -1.69
CA VAL A 80 -9.05 0.11 -2.75
C VAL A 80 -10.18 -0.78 -3.24
N ILE A 81 -11.05 -0.20 -4.07
CA ILE A 81 -12.24 -0.88 -4.63
C ILE A 81 -12.09 -0.89 -6.15
N PHE A 82 -11.97 -2.08 -6.73
CA PHE A 82 -12.03 -2.25 -8.18
C PHE A 82 -13.46 -2.59 -8.60
N GLY A 83 -13.85 -2.19 -9.81
CA GLY A 83 -15.19 -2.45 -10.34
C GLY A 83 -16.24 -1.40 -9.98
N VAL A 84 -15.84 -0.21 -9.54
CA VAL A 84 -16.77 0.93 -9.42
C VAL A 84 -17.28 1.35 -10.80
N VAL A 85 -18.56 1.67 -10.89
CA VAL A 85 -19.17 2.21 -12.11
C VAL A 85 -18.75 3.66 -12.29
N ASP A 86 -18.95 4.48 -11.26
CA ASP A 86 -18.57 5.88 -11.28
C ASP A 86 -17.13 6.07 -10.75
N PRO A 87 -16.20 6.68 -11.52
CA PRO A 87 -14.89 7.05 -11.01
C PRO A 87 -14.93 7.91 -9.72
N GLN A 88 -15.99 8.69 -9.51
CA GLN A 88 -16.15 9.53 -8.32
C GLN A 88 -16.32 8.72 -7.03
N ASP A 89 -16.70 7.45 -7.10
CA ASP A 89 -16.73 6.56 -5.93
C ASP A 89 -15.34 6.18 -5.44
N LEU A 90 -14.29 6.45 -6.24
CA LEU A 90 -12.89 6.32 -5.85
C LEU A 90 -12.21 7.67 -5.64
N ILE A 91 -12.41 8.60 -6.57
CA ILE A 91 -11.70 9.89 -6.59
C ILE A 91 -12.08 10.74 -5.38
N ARG A 92 -13.38 10.96 -5.16
CA ARG A 92 -13.87 11.85 -4.09
C ARG A 92 -13.46 11.37 -2.70
N PRO A 93 -13.64 10.09 -2.30
CA PRO A 93 -13.20 9.67 -0.97
C PRO A 93 -11.68 9.70 -0.80
N ALA A 94 -10.90 9.45 -1.86
CA ALA A 94 -9.44 9.55 -1.80
C ALA A 94 -8.97 11.00 -1.60
N LEU A 95 -9.55 11.95 -2.36
CA LEU A 95 -9.29 13.38 -2.22
C LEU A 95 -9.74 13.91 -0.86
N GLN A 96 -10.99 13.65 -0.47
CA GLN A 96 -11.55 14.14 0.79
C GLN A 96 -10.86 13.54 2.01
N GLY A 97 -10.52 12.24 1.99
CA GLY A 97 -9.76 11.62 3.06
C GLY A 97 -8.37 12.24 3.23
N THR A 98 -7.70 12.52 2.10
CA THR A 98 -6.35 13.11 2.10
C THR A 98 -6.40 14.57 2.55
N LEU A 99 -7.24 15.40 1.93
CA LEU A 99 -7.37 16.81 2.30
C LEU A 99 -7.94 16.98 3.70
N GLY A 100 -8.87 16.11 4.13
CA GLY A 100 -9.45 16.15 5.47
C GLY A 100 -8.39 15.98 6.55
N VAL A 101 -7.52 14.97 6.44
CA VAL A 101 -6.45 14.78 7.45
C VAL A 101 -5.45 15.94 7.45
N LEU A 102 -5.12 16.50 6.28
CA LEU A 102 -4.20 17.65 6.16
C LEU A 102 -4.81 18.93 6.75
N ASN A 103 -6.10 19.18 6.50
CA ASN A 103 -6.84 20.29 7.09
C ASN A 103 -6.94 20.16 8.61
N SER A 104 -7.27 18.97 9.14
CA SER A 104 -7.25 18.73 10.58
C SER A 104 -5.86 18.95 11.16
N ALA A 105 -4.80 18.47 10.49
CA ALA A 105 -3.41 18.68 10.92
C ALA A 105 -3.01 20.16 10.95
N LEU A 106 -3.40 20.95 9.95
CA LEU A 106 -3.19 22.40 9.93
C LEU A 106 -3.91 23.09 11.10
N LYS A 107 -5.18 22.77 11.32
CA LYS A 107 -6.03 23.40 12.35
C LYS A 107 -5.58 23.01 13.77
N TYR A 108 -5.38 21.72 14.03
CA TYR A 108 -5.27 21.15 15.39
C TYR A 108 -3.93 20.45 15.68
N GLY A 109 -3.14 20.14 14.66
CA GLY A 109 -1.92 19.33 14.75
C GLY A 109 -0.65 20.12 15.13
N LYS A 110 -0.68 20.86 16.25
CA LYS A 110 0.40 21.80 16.64
C LYS A 110 1.75 21.15 16.95
N SER A 111 1.79 19.83 17.19
CA SER A 111 3.01 19.09 17.53
C SER A 111 3.52 18.23 16.37
N ILE A 112 2.81 18.21 15.23
CA ILE A 112 3.15 17.38 14.09
C ILE A 112 4.46 17.90 13.49
N LYS A 113 5.37 16.96 13.22
CA LYS A 113 6.67 17.19 12.57
C LYS A 113 6.69 16.66 11.13
N ARG A 114 5.96 15.57 10.88
CA ARG A 114 5.89 14.94 9.56
C ARG A 114 4.56 14.23 9.33
N ILE A 115 4.07 14.33 8.10
CA ILE A 115 2.98 13.50 7.59
C ILE A 115 3.56 12.57 6.52
N VAL A 116 3.25 11.28 6.61
CA VAL A 116 3.61 10.28 5.60
C VAL A 116 2.33 9.75 4.96
N ILE A 117 2.19 9.88 3.65
CA ILE A 117 1.00 9.42 2.92
C ILE A 117 1.32 8.14 2.15
N THR A 118 0.45 7.13 2.27
CA THR A 118 0.47 5.96 1.39
C THR A 118 -0.21 6.31 0.08
N SER A 119 0.59 6.52 -0.96
CA SER A 119 0.11 6.60 -2.34
C SER A 119 0.33 5.23 -3.01
N SER A 120 0.72 5.21 -4.29
CA SER A 120 0.98 4.01 -5.08
C SER A 120 1.82 4.38 -6.29
N VAL A 121 2.52 3.41 -6.87
CA VAL A 121 3.07 3.55 -8.23
C VAL A 121 1.98 3.80 -9.29
N ALA A 122 0.70 3.59 -8.95
CA ALA A 122 -0.44 4.02 -9.77
C ALA A 122 -0.43 5.53 -10.07
N ALA A 123 0.16 6.35 -9.18
CA ALA A 123 0.37 7.79 -9.38
C ALA A 123 1.60 8.13 -10.26
N ILE A 124 2.37 7.12 -10.67
CA ILE A 124 3.66 7.26 -11.37
C ILE A 124 3.59 6.64 -12.76
N VAL A 125 3.05 5.43 -12.87
CA VAL A 125 3.12 4.62 -14.08
C VAL A 125 2.18 5.11 -15.17
N GLU A 126 2.67 5.08 -16.39
CA GLU A 126 1.89 5.29 -17.60
C GLU A 126 2.03 4.09 -18.53
N GLU A 127 1.05 3.89 -19.39
CA GLU A 127 1.11 2.94 -20.49
C GLU A 127 2.16 3.38 -21.52
N ARG A 128 2.89 2.39 -22.01
CA ARG A 128 4.02 2.53 -22.95
C ARG A 128 3.94 1.41 -23.98
N ASP A 129 4.38 1.70 -25.20
CA ASP A 129 4.47 0.72 -26.29
C ASP A 129 5.76 -0.11 -26.24
N ALA A 130 6.72 0.29 -25.40
CA ALA A 130 8.02 -0.34 -25.24
C ALA A 130 8.38 -0.45 -23.75
N PRO A 131 9.32 -1.35 -23.38
CA PRO A 131 9.80 -1.47 -22.00
C PRO A 131 10.23 -0.13 -21.41
N ALA A 132 9.86 0.12 -20.16
CA ALA A 132 10.11 1.40 -19.49
C ALA A 132 10.50 1.24 -18.01
N VAL A 133 11.36 2.15 -17.57
CA VAL A 133 11.73 2.34 -16.16
C VAL A 133 11.16 3.66 -15.69
N PHE A 134 10.44 3.66 -14.58
CA PHE A 134 9.91 4.86 -13.95
C PHE A 134 10.61 5.16 -12.63
N ASP A 135 10.85 6.43 -12.36
CA ASP A 135 11.38 6.93 -11.08
C ASP A 135 10.37 7.87 -10.40
N GLU A 136 10.72 8.44 -9.26
CA GLU A 136 9.80 9.29 -8.50
C GLU A 136 9.61 10.71 -9.07
N SER A 137 10.27 11.06 -10.17
CA SER A 137 9.99 12.31 -10.90
C SER A 137 8.76 12.17 -11.82
N HIS A 138 8.40 10.94 -12.19
CA HIS A 138 7.31 10.67 -13.11
C HIS A 138 5.94 10.80 -12.43
N TRP A 139 4.97 11.28 -13.21
CA TRP A 139 3.56 11.33 -12.82
C TRP A 139 2.71 10.64 -13.88
N ASN A 140 1.68 9.93 -13.44
CA ASN A 140 0.70 9.37 -14.35
C ASN A 140 -0.29 10.44 -14.79
N GLU A 141 -0.12 10.94 -16.02
CA GLU A 141 -1.01 11.95 -16.59
C GLU A 141 -2.11 11.32 -17.46
N GLN A 142 -1.91 10.08 -17.92
CA GLN A 142 -2.86 9.37 -18.77
C GLN A 142 -4.16 9.02 -18.05
N ALA A 143 -4.08 8.51 -16.82
CA ALA A 143 -5.28 8.01 -16.12
C ALA A 143 -6.28 9.12 -15.75
N PRO A 144 -5.87 10.28 -15.20
CA PRO A 144 -6.80 11.40 -14.99
C PRO A 144 -7.43 11.90 -16.30
N ARG A 145 -6.64 12.05 -17.38
CA ARG A 145 -7.17 12.46 -18.69
C ARG A 145 -8.21 11.50 -19.22
N GLU A 146 -7.94 10.19 -19.17
CA GLU A 146 -8.92 9.19 -19.63
C GLU A 146 -10.22 9.25 -18.82
N VAL A 147 -10.14 9.45 -17.51
CA VAL A 147 -11.32 9.60 -16.66
C VAL A 147 -12.09 10.88 -16.97
N GLU A 148 -11.40 12.00 -17.23
CA GLU A 148 -12.02 13.26 -17.66
C GLU A 148 -12.74 13.11 -19.01
N GLU A 149 -12.10 12.46 -19.99
CA GLU A 149 -12.64 12.27 -21.34
C GLU A 149 -13.79 11.25 -21.40
N LYS A 150 -13.67 10.13 -20.67
CA LYS A 150 -14.59 8.98 -20.81
C LYS A 150 -15.54 8.80 -19.63
N GLY A 151 -15.30 9.44 -18.49
CA GLY A 151 -16.13 9.31 -17.29
C GLY A 151 -16.37 7.86 -16.87
N ILE A 152 -17.64 7.45 -16.81
CA ILE A 152 -18.05 6.07 -16.48
C ILE A 152 -17.48 5.00 -17.43
N ALA A 153 -17.17 5.37 -18.67
CA ALA A 153 -16.64 4.47 -19.70
C ALA A 153 -15.12 4.30 -19.65
N ALA A 154 -14.42 5.00 -18.75
CA ALA A 154 -12.99 4.82 -18.54
C ALA A 154 -12.64 3.39 -18.08
N ASN A 155 -11.43 2.91 -18.39
CA ASN A 155 -10.96 1.63 -17.90
C ASN A 155 -10.98 1.60 -16.36
N PRO A 156 -11.46 0.52 -15.70
CA PRO A 156 -11.47 0.41 -14.24
C PRO A 156 -10.09 0.67 -13.58
N THR A 157 -9.01 0.26 -14.23
CA THR A 157 -7.63 0.51 -13.77
C THR A 157 -7.30 1.99 -13.83
N SER A 158 -7.72 2.70 -14.89
CA SER A 158 -7.55 4.15 -15.02
C SER A 158 -8.36 4.91 -13.97
N LYS A 159 -9.57 4.46 -13.61
CA LYS A 159 -10.35 5.06 -12.51
C LYS A 159 -9.60 4.99 -11.17
N TYR A 160 -9.02 3.83 -10.84
CA TYR A 160 -8.19 3.67 -9.64
C TYR A 160 -6.88 4.48 -9.70
N ARG A 161 -6.19 4.45 -10.84
CA ARG A 161 -4.96 5.23 -11.04
C ARG A 161 -5.22 6.72 -10.89
N ALA A 162 -6.29 7.24 -11.50
CA ALA A 162 -6.69 8.63 -11.38
C ALA A 162 -6.95 9.04 -9.92
N SER A 163 -7.61 8.21 -9.12
CA SER A 163 -7.84 8.54 -7.70
C SER A 163 -6.53 8.66 -6.92
N LYS A 164 -5.54 7.82 -7.20
CA LYS A 164 -4.20 7.90 -6.58
C LYS A 164 -3.42 9.13 -7.04
N VAL A 165 -3.44 9.44 -8.34
CA VAL A 165 -2.79 10.66 -8.87
C VAL A 165 -3.37 11.91 -8.24
N LEU A 166 -4.70 12.05 -8.28
CA LEU A 166 -5.37 13.26 -7.84
C LEU A 166 -5.23 13.47 -6.32
N ALA A 167 -5.35 12.41 -5.52
CA ALA A 167 -5.15 12.50 -4.07
C ALA A 167 -3.71 12.88 -3.71
N GLU A 168 -2.71 12.30 -4.38
CA GLU A 168 -1.31 12.62 -4.11
C GLU A 168 -0.96 14.05 -4.54
N ARG A 169 -1.41 14.50 -5.73
CA ARG A 169 -1.23 15.89 -6.18
C ARG A 169 -1.86 16.88 -5.21
N ALA A 170 -3.09 16.63 -4.78
CA ALA A 170 -3.79 17.47 -3.83
C ALA A 170 -3.02 17.61 -2.50
N ALA A 171 -2.36 16.55 -2.03
CA ALA A 171 -1.51 16.63 -0.86
C ALA A 171 -0.28 17.53 -1.06
N TRP A 172 0.40 17.41 -2.20
CA TRP A 172 1.54 18.26 -2.52
C TRP A 172 1.14 19.73 -2.73
N ASP A 173 0.01 19.97 -3.40
CA ASP A 173 -0.53 21.30 -3.63
C ASP A 173 -0.93 21.96 -2.30
N PHE A 174 -1.57 21.21 -1.40
CA PHE A 174 -1.90 21.69 -0.04
C PHE A 174 -0.65 22.13 0.73
N VAL A 175 0.40 21.30 0.73
CA VAL A 175 1.67 21.62 1.42
C VAL A 175 2.32 22.86 0.84
N LYS A 176 2.26 23.02 -0.49
CA LYS A 176 2.80 24.20 -1.17
C LYS A 176 2.00 25.46 -0.84
N GLU A 177 0.68 25.37 -0.84
CA GLU A 177 -0.23 26.49 -0.54
C GLU A 177 -0.06 26.98 0.91
N HIS A 178 0.03 26.05 1.85
CA HIS A 178 0.13 26.33 3.29
C HIS A 178 1.57 26.33 3.82
N ALA A 179 2.58 26.43 2.96
CA ALA A 179 4.00 26.31 3.35
C ALA A 179 4.45 27.31 4.44
N LYS A 180 3.74 28.44 4.59
CA LYS A 180 4.01 29.46 5.62
C LYS A 180 3.24 29.21 6.94
N GLU A 181 2.28 28.30 6.94
CA GLU A 181 1.37 28.02 8.05
C GLU A 181 1.67 26.67 8.73
N ILE A 182 2.27 25.73 7.99
CA ILE A 182 2.60 24.39 8.49
C ILE A 182 4.00 24.36 9.12
N SER A 183 4.14 23.58 10.18
CA SER A 183 5.42 23.29 10.86
C SER A 183 5.97 21.90 10.56
N TRP A 184 5.28 21.16 9.68
CA TRP A 184 5.59 19.78 9.32
C TRP A 184 5.87 19.67 7.83
N ASP A 185 6.60 18.64 7.45
CA ASP A 185 6.81 18.29 6.05
C ASP A 185 5.99 17.05 5.63
N LEU A 186 6.04 16.75 4.33
CA LEU A 186 5.36 15.62 3.72
C LEU A 186 6.37 14.64 3.13
N ALA A 187 6.16 13.34 3.37
CA ALA A 187 6.77 12.26 2.62
C ALA A 187 5.68 11.36 2.02
N VAL A 188 5.93 10.80 0.84
CA VAL A 188 4.96 9.93 0.15
C VAL A 188 5.60 8.59 -0.16
N ILE A 189 4.89 7.51 0.15
CA ILE A 189 5.28 6.14 -0.13
C ILE A 189 4.46 5.59 -1.29
N ASN A 190 5.13 5.17 -2.37
CA ASN A 190 4.54 4.68 -3.61
C ASN A 190 4.87 3.19 -3.82
N PRO A 191 4.13 2.27 -3.19
CA PRO A 191 4.34 0.83 -3.39
C PRO A 191 3.69 0.34 -4.71
N PRO A 192 4.25 -0.71 -5.33
CA PRO A 192 3.62 -1.48 -6.39
C PRO A 192 2.67 -2.53 -5.79
N LEU A 193 2.54 -3.72 -6.39
CA LEU A 193 1.74 -4.80 -5.81
C LEU A 193 2.37 -5.28 -4.50
N ILE A 194 1.56 -5.35 -3.46
CA ILE A 194 2.04 -5.68 -2.11
C ILE A 194 1.65 -7.11 -1.77
N PHE A 195 2.65 -7.94 -1.47
CA PHE A 195 2.49 -9.33 -1.06
C PHE A 195 3.04 -9.55 0.34
N GLY A 196 2.84 -10.74 0.90
CA GLY A 196 3.32 -11.09 2.24
C GLY A 196 2.21 -11.56 3.18
N PRO A 197 2.58 -12.03 4.38
CA PRO A 197 1.66 -12.57 5.37
C PRO A 197 0.64 -11.52 5.86
N ALA A 198 -0.61 -11.94 6.03
CA ALA A 198 -1.69 -11.08 6.51
C ALA A 198 -1.79 -11.15 8.04
N ILE A 199 -1.46 -10.08 8.75
CA ILE A 199 -1.70 -10.00 10.21
C ILE A 199 -3.02 -9.32 10.58
N HIS A 200 -3.66 -8.66 9.61
CA HIS A 200 -5.00 -8.10 9.74
C HIS A 200 -6.11 -9.16 9.82
N GLU A 201 -7.27 -8.75 10.30
CA GLU A 201 -8.44 -9.60 10.46
C GLU A 201 -8.99 -10.02 9.09
N VAL A 202 -8.76 -11.28 8.71
CA VAL A 202 -9.23 -11.91 7.48
C VAL A 202 -9.60 -13.35 7.81
N SER A 203 -10.82 -13.77 7.49
CA SER A 203 -11.32 -15.09 7.89
C SER A 203 -11.18 -16.15 6.79
N LYS A 204 -11.18 -15.71 5.53
CA LYS A 204 -11.10 -16.56 4.35
C LYS A 204 -10.31 -15.88 3.22
N PRO A 205 -9.72 -16.63 2.28
CA PRO A 205 -8.91 -16.07 1.21
C PRO A 205 -9.63 -14.96 0.41
N GLU A 206 -10.94 -15.09 0.18
CA GLU A 206 -11.72 -14.13 -0.62
C GLU A 206 -11.82 -12.74 0.03
N GLU A 207 -11.51 -12.63 1.33
CA GLU A 207 -11.49 -11.38 2.07
C GLU A 207 -10.10 -10.71 2.10
N LEU A 208 -9.08 -11.33 1.49
CA LEU A 208 -7.77 -10.71 1.31
C LEU A 208 -7.88 -9.42 0.48
N ASN A 209 -7.00 -8.46 0.76
CA ASN A 209 -6.85 -7.29 -0.09
C ASN A 209 -6.45 -7.72 -1.51
N TRP A 210 -6.78 -6.89 -2.50
CA TRP A 210 -6.71 -7.27 -3.92
C TRP A 210 -5.37 -7.90 -4.33
N SER A 211 -4.22 -7.31 -3.99
CA SER A 211 -2.92 -7.87 -4.38
C SER A 211 -2.62 -9.21 -3.69
N ALA A 212 -2.96 -9.36 -2.41
CA ALA A 212 -2.78 -10.63 -1.70
C ALA A 212 -3.76 -11.70 -2.21
N LEU A 213 -4.98 -11.32 -2.58
CA LEU A 213 -5.94 -12.21 -3.22
C LEU A 213 -5.47 -12.68 -4.60
N GLU A 214 -4.93 -11.78 -5.42
CA GLU A 214 -4.35 -12.16 -6.72
C GLU A 214 -3.14 -13.06 -6.54
N TRP A 215 -2.29 -12.82 -5.53
CA TRP A 215 -1.19 -13.73 -5.19
C TRP A 215 -1.72 -15.10 -4.77
N TYR A 216 -2.69 -15.17 -3.87
CA TYR A 216 -3.34 -16.42 -3.45
C TYR A 216 -3.89 -17.19 -4.66
N LYS A 217 -4.69 -16.52 -5.51
CA LYS A 217 -5.29 -17.16 -6.69
C LYS A 217 -4.25 -17.66 -7.67
N THR A 218 -3.18 -16.91 -7.92
CA THR A 218 -2.23 -17.24 -8.98
C THR A 218 -1.13 -18.19 -8.53
N VAL A 219 -0.76 -18.17 -7.24
CA VAL A 219 0.37 -18.94 -6.71
C VAL A 219 -0.09 -20.09 -5.80
N ALA A 220 -1.17 -19.91 -5.04
CA ALA A 220 -1.64 -20.88 -4.05
C ALA A 220 -2.88 -21.68 -4.50
N SER A 221 -3.56 -21.30 -5.59
CA SER A 221 -4.68 -22.07 -6.18
C SER A 221 -4.27 -22.83 -7.44
N LEU A 222 -4.81 -24.05 -7.59
CA LEU A 222 -4.48 -24.96 -8.69
C LEU A 222 -4.82 -24.43 -10.09
N ASP A 223 -5.85 -23.60 -10.22
CA ASP A 223 -6.27 -23.02 -11.50
C ASP A 223 -5.50 -21.74 -11.86
N MET A 224 -4.56 -21.31 -11.01
CA MET A 224 -3.82 -20.05 -11.14
C MET A 224 -4.75 -18.83 -11.32
N GLY A 225 -5.95 -18.87 -10.73
CA GLY A 225 -6.96 -17.83 -10.87
C GLY A 225 -7.53 -17.73 -12.29
N SER A 226 -7.45 -18.82 -13.06
CA SER A 226 -7.86 -18.91 -14.46
C SER A 226 -7.19 -17.85 -15.35
N LYS A 227 -5.97 -17.42 -14.98
CA LYS A 227 -5.21 -16.44 -15.76
C LYS A 227 -4.61 -17.09 -17.02
N PRO A 228 -4.60 -16.38 -18.16
CA PRO A 228 -3.90 -16.85 -19.35
C PRO A 228 -2.41 -17.05 -19.08
N LYS A 229 -1.81 -18.01 -19.77
CA LYS A 229 -0.37 -18.32 -19.72
C LYS A 229 0.50 -17.07 -19.92
N GLU A 230 0.09 -16.20 -20.84
CA GLU A 230 0.80 -14.97 -21.19
C GLU A 230 0.89 -14.02 -19.98
N VAL A 231 -0.13 -14.00 -19.12
CA VAL A 231 -0.12 -13.22 -17.88
C VAL A 231 0.81 -13.86 -16.86
N ILE A 232 0.79 -15.18 -16.70
CA ILE A 232 1.63 -15.92 -15.76
C ILE A 232 3.13 -15.74 -16.05
N LEU A 233 3.50 -15.70 -17.34
CA LEU A 233 4.88 -15.55 -17.81
C LEU A 233 5.33 -14.10 -18.02
N SER A 234 4.42 -13.12 -17.91
CA SER A 234 4.75 -11.70 -18.15
C SER A 234 5.57 -11.06 -17.03
N ARG A 235 6.25 -9.95 -17.37
CA ARG A 235 6.95 -9.06 -16.43
C ARG A 235 6.47 -7.61 -16.61
N ARG A 236 5.16 -7.41 -16.45
CA ARG A 236 4.45 -6.14 -16.69
C ARG A 236 3.98 -5.43 -15.42
N ALA A 237 4.43 -5.91 -14.27
CA ALA A 237 4.18 -5.33 -12.97
C ALA A 237 5.45 -5.43 -12.11
N CYS A 238 5.47 -4.71 -11.00
CA CYS A 238 6.47 -4.88 -9.94
C CYS A 238 5.77 -5.29 -8.65
N TRP A 239 6.55 -5.74 -7.68
CA TRP A 239 6.03 -6.17 -6.38
C TRP A 239 6.94 -5.73 -5.22
N VAL A 240 6.40 -5.84 -4.01
CA VAL A 240 7.12 -5.60 -2.76
C VAL A 240 6.48 -6.38 -1.61
N ASP A 241 7.26 -6.72 -0.58
CA ASP A 241 6.72 -7.29 0.67
C ASP A 241 6.04 -6.20 1.53
N VAL A 242 4.91 -6.55 2.15
CA VAL A 242 4.14 -5.68 3.03
C VAL A 242 4.96 -5.15 4.21
N ARG A 243 5.93 -5.95 4.70
CA ARG A 243 6.83 -5.56 5.78
C ARG A 243 7.81 -4.47 5.33
N ASP A 244 8.28 -4.52 4.09
CA ASP A 244 9.14 -3.49 3.52
C ASP A 244 8.37 -2.18 3.28
N VAL A 245 7.08 -2.26 2.95
CA VAL A 245 6.23 -1.06 2.85
C VAL A 245 6.05 -0.43 4.24
N ALA A 246 5.77 -1.22 5.27
CA ALA A 246 5.69 -0.73 6.65
C ALA A 246 7.01 -0.09 7.10
N GLU A 247 8.13 -0.77 6.85
CA GLU A 247 9.48 -0.28 7.11
C GLU A 247 9.75 1.06 6.40
N GLY A 248 9.39 1.17 5.11
CA GLY A 248 9.53 2.41 4.34
C GLY A 248 8.77 3.58 4.94
N HIS A 249 7.56 3.37 5.47
CA HIS A 249 6.81 4.43 6.18
C HIS A 249 7.52 4.88 7.46
N VAL A 250 7.99 3.92 8.26
CA VAL A 250 8.66 4.23 9.53
C VAL A 250 10.01 4.90 9.32
N ARG A 251 10.79 4.46 8.33
CA ARG A 251 12.04 5.14 7.96
C ARG A 251 11.83 6.52 7.37
N ALA A 252 10.77 6.71 6.59
CA ALA A 252 10.39 8.03 6.11
C ALA A 252 10.01 8.97 7.26
N LEU A 253 9.52 8.46 8.40
CA LEU A 253 9.35 9.26 9.61
C LEU A 253 10.68 9.64 10.26
N GLU A 254 11.58 8.67 10.39
CA GLU A 254 12.83 8.81 11.15
C GLU A 254 13.93 9.58 10.42
N THR A 255 13.87 9.64 9.08
CA THR A 255 14.95 10.20 8.26
C THR A 255 14.66 11.64 7.88
N GLU A 256 15.38 12.63 8.42
CA GLU A 256 15.16 14.06 8.12
C GLU A 256 15.09 14.35 6.62
N ALA A 257 16.03 13.82 5.84
CA ALA A 257 16.12 13.98 4.38
C ALA A 257 14.92 13.43 3.59
N ALA A 258 14.01 12.67 4.22
CA ALA A 258 12.78 12.19 3.60
C ALA A 258 11.73 13.29 3.38
N GLY A 259 11.85 14.42 4.08
CA GLY A 259 10.97 15.56 3.91
C GLY A 259 10.94 16.08 2.47
N GLY A 260 9.73 16.30 1.96
CA GLY A 260 9.49 16.80 0.60
C GLY A 260 9.78 15.78 -0.50
N LYS A 261 9.74 14.47 -0.20
CA LYS A 261 10.06 13.41 -1.18
C LYS A 261 8.97 12.38 -1.34
N ARG A 262 8.94 11.84 -2.57
CA ARG A 262 8.25 10.62 -2.95
C ARG A 262 9.26 9.48 -2.97
N PHE A 263 8.83 8.28 -2.59
CA PHE A 263 9.65 7.07 -2.54
C PHE A 263 8.94 5.89 -3.18
N ILE A 264 9.54 5.33 -4.21
CA ILE A 264 9.12 4.01 -4.69
C ILE A 264 9.70 2.95 -3.76
N ILE A 265 8.83 2.10 -3.23
CA ILE A 265 9.19 0.95 -2.40
C ILE A 265 8.92 -0.31 -3.23
N SER A 266 9.91 -0.78 -3.97
CA SER A 266 9.77 -1.88 -4.95
C SER A 266 10.93 -2.85 -4.83
N ALA A 267 10.62 -4.15 -4.69
CA ALA A 267 11.61 -5.22 -4.64
C ALA A 267 12.09 -5.63 -6.04
N GLY A 268 11.28 -5.42 -7.08
CA GLY A 268 11.65 -5.71 -8.47
C GLY A 268 10.46 -6.06 -9.36
N SER A 269 10.77 -6.55 -10.57
CA SER A 269 9.75 -7.05 -11.51
C SER A 269 8.98 -8.23 -10.93
N LEU A 270 7.69 -8.29 -11.21
CA LEU A 270 6.83 -9.42 -10.89
C LEU A 270 6.73 -10.37 -12.07
N CYS A 271 7.12 -11.63 -11.86
CA CYS A 271 6.70 -12.77 -12.67
C CYS A 271 5.98 -13.78 -11.77
N VAL A 272 4.74 -14.15 -12.12
CA VAL A 272 3.96 -15.10 -11.31
C VAL A 272 4.58 -16.49 -11.36
N GLN A 273 5.10 -16.91 -12.52
CA GLN A 273 5.75 -18.21 -12.67
C GLN A 273 6.94 -18.37 -11.69
N GLU A 274 7.71 -17.30 -11.44
CA GLU A 274 8.81 -17.34 -10.48
C GLU A 274 8.31 -17.60 -9.06
N PHE A 275 7.22 -16.94 -8.65
CA PHE A 275 6.57 -17.20 -7.36
C PHE A 275 6.05 -18.64 -7.25
N ILE A 276 5.47 -19.20 -8.33
CA ILE A 276 5.03 -20.59 -8.38
C ILE A 276 6.22 -21.55 -8.19
N ASN A 277 7.34 -21.30 -8.88
CA ASN A 277 8.54 -22.11 -8.76
C ASN A 277 9.11 -22.08 -7.34
N VAL A 278 9.19 -20.89 -6.74
CA VAL A 278 9.62 -20.69 -5.35
C VAL A 278 8.69 -21.39 -4.37
N ALA A 279 7.37 -21.26 -4.54
CA ALA A 279 6.37 -21.91 -3.70
C ALA A 279 6.53 -23.44 -3.73
N ASN A 280 6.71 -24.03 -4.91
CA ASN A 280 6.94 -25.47 -5.05
C ASN A 280 8.26 -25.92 -4.42
N ALA A 281 9.34 -25.16 -4.56
CA ALA A 281 10.62 -25.45 -3.93
C ALA A 281 10.55 -25.42 -2.39
N LEU A 282 9.67 -24.58 -1.83
CA LEU A 282 9.45 -24.42 -0.39
C LEU A 282 8.40 -25.37 0.19
N ASN A 283 7.67 -26.12 -0.65
CA ASN A 283 6.49 -26.89 -0.25
C ASN A 283 6.84 -28.14 0.57
N LYS A 284 7.19 -27.94 1.85
CA LYS A 284 7.48 -29.00 2.82
C LYS A 284 6.22 -29.61 3.42
N THR A 285 5.07 -28.94 3.31
CA THR A 285 3.81 -29.31 3.97
C THR A 285 2.90 -30.19 3.10
N GLY A 286 3.24 -30.40 1.82
CA GLY A 286 2.44 -31.21 0.89
C GLY A 286 1.20 -30.48 0.37
N ARG A 287 1.18 -29.15 0.45
CA ARG A 287 0.14 -28.28 -0.14
C ARG A 287 0.00 -28.57 -1.63
N LYS A 288 -1.24 -28.56 -2.15
CA LYS A 288 -1.46 -28.71 -3.59
C LYS A 288 -1.26 -27.37 -4.29
N LEU A 289 -0.08 -27.17 -4.86
CA LEU A 289 0.28 -25.95 -5.60
C LEU A 289 0.19 -26.18 -7.12
N PRO A 290 -0.12 -25.14 -7.91
CA PRO A 290 0.03 -25.20 -9.36
C PRO A 290 1.51 -25.40 -9.73
N VAL A 291 1.77 -25.99 -10.89
CA VAL A 291 3.13 -26.08 -11.47
C VAL A 291 3.38 -24.93 -12.45
N GLY A 292 2.34 -24.40 -13.06
CA GLY A 292 2.43 -23.37 -14.09
C GLY A 292 3.13 -23.88 -15.36
N TYR A 293 4.10 -23.13 -15.85
CA TYR A 293 4.82 -23.33 -17.10
C TYR A 293 6.35 -23.18 -16.92
N PRO A 294 6.99 -23.99 -16.06
CA PRO A 294 8.39 -23.79 -15.67
C PRO A 294 9.39 -23.96 -16.83
N ASP A 295 9.00 -24.67 -17.89
CA ASP A 295 9.84 -24.93 -19.07
C ASP A 295 9.74 -23.83 -20.14
N LEU A 296 8.88 -22.83 -19.96
CA LEU A 296 8.70 -21.73 -20.90
C LEU A 296 9.49 -20.49 -20.46
N PRO A 297 10.05 -19.71 -21.40
CA PRO A 297 10.73 -18.48 -21.07
C PRO A 297 9.75 -17.45 -20.50
N THR A 298 10.18 -16.73 -19.46
CA THR A 298 9.49 -15.53 -18.98
C THR A 298 9.84 -14.33 -19.85
N GLU A 299 8.98 -13.31 -19.90
CA GLU A 299 9.29 -12.04 -20.59
C GLU A 299 10.59 -11.43 -20.02
N ASP A 300 11.62 -11.28 -20.86
CA ASP A 300 12.94 -10.75 -20.50
C ASP A 300 13.51 -9.93 -21.68
N PRO A 301 13.97 -8.67 -21.49
CA PRO A 301 13.95 -7.90 -20.25
C PRO A 301 12.53 -7.62 -19.74
N PRO A 302 12.35 -7.28 -18.44
CA PRO A 302 11.07 -6.84 -17.91
C PRO A 302 10.49 -5.65 -18.68
N PHE A 303 9.18 -5.68 -18.95
CA PHE A 303 8.50 -4.59 -19.65
C PHE A 303 8.30 -3.35 -18.76
N LEU A 304 8.13 -3.56 -17.46
CA LEU A 304 7.94 -2.47 -16.49
C LEU A 304 8.87 -2.65 -15.30
N LEU A 305 9.64 -1.61 -15.01
CA LEU A 305 10.46 -1.50 -13.80
C LEU A 305 10.26 -0.15 -13.12
N TYR A 306 10.54 -0.12 -11.82
CA TYR A 306 10.69 1.11 -11.06
C TYR A 306 12.11 1.24 -10.55
N ASP A 307 12.71 2.41 -10.71
CA ASP A 307 13.94 2.76 -10.02
C ASP A 307 13.63 3.06 -8.55
N ALA A 308 14.10 2.17 -7.66
CA ALA A 308 13.99 2.31 -6.22
C ALA A 308 15.32 2.75 -5.57
N SER A 309 16.24 3.35 -6.33
CA SER A 309 17.53 3.86 -5.83
C SER A 309 17.33 4.86 -4.69
N ARG A 310 16.40 5.82 -4.83
CA ARG A 310 16.17 6.85 -3.81
C ARG A 310 15.79 6.29 -2.45
N SER A 311 14.92 5.28 -2.38
CA SER A 311 14.53 4.68 -1.11
C SER A 311 15.68 3.86 -0.49
N LYS A 312 16.55 3.26 -1.30
CA LYS A 312 17.79 2.64 -0.81
C LYS A 312 18.77 3.69 -0.28
N ASP A 313 18.99 4.77 -1.02
CA ASP A 313 20.02 5.77 -0.70
C ASP A 313 19.64 6.68 0.47
N ILE A 314 18.37 7.11 0.54
CA ILE A 314 17.92 8.06 1.56
C ILE A 314 17.35 7.32 2.78
N LEU A 315 16.50 6.32 2.58
CA LEU A 315 15.88 5.59 3.69
C LEU A 315 16.72 4.38 4.11
N GLY A 316 17.77 4.00 3.39
CA GLY A 316 18.58 2.81 3.71
C GLY A 316 17.80 1.49 3.52
N MET A 317 16.81 1.47 2.62
CA MET A 317 15.96 0.30 2.42
C MET A 317 16.75 -0.91 1.90
N THR A 318 16.42 -2.07 2.46
CA THR A 318 16.70 -3.39 1.90
C THR A 318 15.36 -4.09 1.71
N TYR A 319 15.25 -4.92 0.67
CA TYR A 319 13.99 -5.60 0.35
C TYR A 319 14.09 -7.09 0.59
N LEU A 320 13.02 -7.66 1.15
CA LEU A 320 12.88 -9.09 1.34
C LEU A 320 12.88 -9.82 -0.02
N ALA A 321 13.51 -10.99 -0.04
CA ALA A 321 13.55 -11.80 -1.24
C ALA A 321 12.21 -12.47 -1.52
N MET A 322 11.96 -12.82 -2.78
CA MET A 322 10.77 -13.57 -3.22
C MET A 322 10.58 -14.86 -2.40
N GLU A 323 11.67 -15.54 -2.06
CA GLU A 323 11.67 -16.74 -1.22
C GLU A 323 11.10 -16.48 0.18
N GLU A 324 11.53 -15.39 0.83
CA GLU A 324 11.09 -15.04 2.18
C GLU A 324 9.63 -14.59 2.20
N THR A 325 9.23 -13.75 1.25
CA THR A 325 7.84 -13.34 1.08
C THR A 325 6.94 -14.55 0.83
N THR A 326 7.35 -15.47 -0.05
CA THR A 326 6.57 -16.67 -0.38
C THR A 326 6.46 -17.62 0.82
N ARG A 327 7.58 -17.94 1.47
CA ARG A 327 7.63 -18.81 2.64
C ARG A 327 6.69 -18.34 3.73
N ASP A 328 6.79 -17.06 4.09
CA ASP A 328 6.05 -16.52 5.23
C ASP A 328 4.56 -16.33 4.89
N THR A 329 4.23 -16.05 3.62
CA THR A 329 2.84 -16.02 3.13
C THR A 329 2.19 -17.41 3.16
N LEU A 330 2.89 -18.44 2.67
CA LEU A 330 2.37 -19.81 2.72
C LEU A 330 2.24 -20.32 4.17
N ALA A 331 3.17 -19.97 5.05
CA ALA A 331 3.07 -20.30 6.47
C ALA A 331 1.85 -19.66 7.15
N ASP A 332 1.53 -18.40 6.82
CA ASP A 332 0.29 -17.74 7.27
C ASP A 332 -0.96 -18.47 6.75
N TYR A 333 -0.98 -18.86 5.48
CA TYR A 333 -2.10 -19.60 4.90
C TYR A 333 -2.26 -21.00 5.51
N ASP A 334 -1.16 -21.72 5.74
CA ASP A 334 -1.15 -23.04 6.40
C ASP A 334 -1.69 -22.94 7.83
N ALA A 335 -1.26 -21.92 8.60
CA ALA A 335 -1.74 -21.68 9.96
C ALA A 335 -3.26 -21.38 10.03
N ARG A 336 -3.85 -20.94 8.91
CA ARG A 336 -5.29 -20.66 8.76
C ARG A 336 -6.07 -21.82 8.15
N GLY A 337 -5.40 -22.89 7.72
CA GLY A 337 -6.02 -24.01 7.02
C GLY A 337 -6.48 -23.66 5.60
N TRP A 338 -5.85 -22.67 4.95
CA TRP A 338 -6.12 -22.28 3.56
C TRP A 338 -5.16 -23.01 2.58
N ALA A 339 -4.88 -24.27 2.86
CA ALA A 339 -3.95 -25.10 2.10
C ALA A 339 -4.61 -25.80 0.91
#